data_AF-A0A423Q6A7-F1
#
_entry.id   AF-A0A423Q6A7-F1
#
_cell.length_a   1.000
_cell.length_b   1.000
_cell.length_c   1.000
_cell.angle_alpha   90.00
_cell.angle_beta   90.00
_cell.angle_gamma   90.00
#
_symmetry.space_group_name_H-M   'P 1'
#
loop_
_entity.id
_entity.type
_entity.pdbx_description
1 polymer ?
#
loop_
_entity_poly.entity_id
_entity_poly.type
_entity_poly.pdbx_seq_one_letter_code
_entity_poly.pdbx_strand_id
1 'polypeptide(L)'
;MNEAIPDSVVTHYEPLIEGLELPDPNDRHVLAAAIKAGAQTIVPFNLKDFPAKHLEPYDIEAVHPDAFIEYQMTLREGAVVTAAKAQRDTLKKPPISADQLLETLAAQGLVVTAERLAEFKDLI
;
A
#
# COMPACT_ATOMS: atom_id res chain seq x y z
N MET A 1 3.89 7.52 -13.52
CA MET A 1 3.72 7.05 -12.13
C MET A 1 4.06 8.17 -11.15
N ASN A 2 5.27 8.74 -11.23
CA ASN A 2 5.74 9.80 -10.33
C ASN A 2 4.92 11.11 -10.34
N GLU A 3 4.19 11.39 -11.41
CA GLU A 3 3.34 12.60 -11.52
C GLU A 3 1.88 12.36 -11.07
N ALA A 4 1.50 11.10 -10.82
CA ALA A 4 0.10 10.75 -10.55
C ALA A 4 -0.32 11.03 -9.10
N ILE A 5 0.63 11.03 -8.17
CA ILE A 5 0.41 11.26 -6.74
C ILE A 5 1.38 12.37 -6.29
N PRO A 6 0.88 13.57 -5.94
CA PRO A 6 1.72 14.63 -5.40
C PRO A 6 2.52 14.15 -4.19
N ASP A 7 3.76 14.62 -4.08
CA ASP A 7 4.67 14.34 -2.95
C ASP A 7 4.97 12.85 -2.69
N SER A 8 4.72 11.97 -3.67
CA SER A 8 4.98 10.53 -3.53
C SER A 8 6.43 10.11 -3.83
N VAL A 9 7.28 11.04 -4.28
CA VAL A 9 8.65 10.74 -4.70
C VAL A 9 9.62 11.10 -3.59
N VAL A 10 10.24 10.08 -3.00
CA VAL A 10 11.37 10.26 -2.07
C VAL A 10 12.65 10.36 -2.89
N THR A 11 13.47 11.39 -2.62
CA THR A 11 14.76 11.60 -3.28
C THR A 11 15.90 11.58 -2.26
N HIS A 12 17.13 11.42 -2.76
CA HIS A 12 18.36 11.50 -1.95
C HIS A 12 18.44 10.42 -0.87
N TYR A 13 17.91 9.23 -1.15
CA TYR A 13 18.01 8.04 -0.28
C TYR A 13 19.13 7.09 -0.74
N GLU A 14 19.68 7.29 -1.95
CA GLU A 14 20.66 6.42 -2.59
C GLU A 14 21.89 6.11 -1.70
N PRO A 15 22.46 7.07 -0.92
CA PRO A 15 23.58 6.78 -0.03
C PRO A 15 23.28 5.77 1.08
N LEU A 16 22.01 5.53 1.41
CA LEU A 16 21.62 4.56 2.44
C LEU A 16 21.66 3.13 1.92
N ILE A 17 21.49 2.91 0.61
CA ILE A 17 21.26 1.58 0.01
C ILE A 17 22.40 0.60 0.33
N GLU A 18 23.66 1.06 0.23
CA GLU A 18 24.83 0.19 0.39
C GLU A 18 24.92 -0.42 1.80
N GLY A 19 24.41 0.27 2.82
CA GLY A 19 24.45 -0.17 4.22
C GLY A 19 23.25 -1.01 4.66
N LEU A 20 22.26 -1.20 3.79
CA LEU A 20 21.07 -1.99 4.11
C LEU A 20 21.25 -3.45 3.70
N GLU A 21 20.70 -4.34 4.51
CA GLU A 21 20.63 -5.77 4.23
C GLU A 21 19.17 -6.17 4.13
N LEU A 22 18.82 -6.81 3.01
CA LEU A 22 17.53 -7.47 2.79
C LEU A 22 17.77 -8.78 2.03
N PRO A 23 16.82 -9.74 2.06
CA PRO A 23 16.93 -10.98 1.30
C PRO A 23 17.15 -10.76 -0.20
N ASP A 24 16.46 -9.77 -0.79
CA ASP A 24 16.71 -9.29 -2.15
C ASP A 24 17.47 -7.95 -2.11
N PRO A 25 18.70 -7.89 -2.65
CA PRO A 25 19.44 -6.64 -2.78
C PRO A 25 18.71 -5.55 -3.58
N ASN A 26 17.80 -5.95 -4.47
CA ASN A 26 16.99 -5.02 -5.25
C ASN A 26 15.92 -4.34 -4.41
N ASP A 27 15.50 -4.85 -3.25
CA ASP A 27 14.47 -4.21 -2.42
C ASP A 27 15.02 -3.15 -1.46
N ARG A 28 16.35 -3.04 -1.35
CA ARG A 28 17.02 -2.09 -0.45
C ARG A 28 16.67 -0.64 -0.73
N HIS A 29 16.33 -0.29 -1.97
CA HIS A 29 15.87 1.06 -2.32
C HIS A 29 14.54 1.40 -1.64
N VAL A 30 13.64 0.43 -1.46
CA VAL A 30 12.36 0.63 -0.77
C VAL A 30 12.59 0.94 0.70
N LEU A 31 13.45 0.17 1.38
CA LEU A 31 13.80 0.42 2.78
C LEU A 31 14.57 1.75 2.94
N ALA A 32 15.51 2.06 2.04
CA ALA A 32 16.21 3.34 2.05
C ALA A 32 15.25 4.53 1.90
N ALA A 33 14.29 4.43 0.98
CA ALA A 33 13.26 5.46 0.79
C ALA A 33 12.36 5.59 2.03
N ALA A 34 11.96 4.47 2.65
CA ALA A 34 11.15 4.47 3.86
C ALA A 34 11.88 5.16 5.03
N ILE A 35 13.15 4.83 5.26
CA ILE A 35 14.02 5.49 6.26
C ILE A 35 14.12 6.99 5.97
N LYS A 36 14.40 7.36 4.71
CA LYS A 36 14.55 8.76 4.30
C LYS A 36 13.26 9.57 4.49
N ALA A 37 12.11 8.94 4.25
CA ALA A 37 10.79 9.55 4.42
C ALA A 37 10.31 9.59 5.88
N GLY A 38 10.99 8.91 6.80
CA GLY A 38 10.49 8.72 8.18
C GLY A 38 9.20 7.90 8.21
N ALA A 39 9.03 6.99 7.25
CA ALA A 39 7.89 6.09 7.21
C ALA A 39 7.96 5.09 8.36
N GLN A 40 6.80 4.73 8.93
CA GLN A 40 6.69 3.72 9.99
C GLN A 40 6.35 2.34 9.42
N THR A 41 5.81 2.28 8.21
CA THR A 41 5.29 1.06 7.61
C THR A 41 5.64 1.01 6.13
N ILE A 42 6.15 -0.15 5.69
CA ILE A 42 6.21 -0.55 4.27
C ILE A 42 5.01 -1.48 4.04
N VAL A 43 4.34 -1.34 2.90
CA VAL A 43 3.12 -2.11 2.60
C VAL A 43 3.33 -3.07 1.41
N PRO A 44 4.13 -4.16 1.56
CA PRO A 44 4.44 -5.07 0.46
C PRO A 44 3.46 -6.25 0.38
N PHE A 45 3.20 -6.76 -0.82
CA PHE A 45 2.45 -8.01 -0.98
C PHE A 45 3.22 -9.24 -0.46
N ASN A 46 4.54 -9.25 -0.63
CA ASN A 46 5.38 -10.33 -0.15
C ASN A 46 6.16 -9.91 1.09
N LEU A 47 5.67 -10.31 2.27
CA LEU A 47 6.33 -10.03 3.55
C LEU A 47 7.71 -10.69 3.69
N LYS A 48 8.02 -11.72 2.89
CA LYS A 48 9.33 -12.40 2.95
C LYS A 48 10.46 -11.53 2.45
N ASP A 49 10.16 -10.53 1.63
CA ASP A 49 11.15 -9.59 1.07
C ASP A 49 11.55 -8.53 2.10
N PHE A 50 10.70 -8.32 3.11
CA PHE A 50 10.91 -7.35 4.19
C PHE A 50 10.80 -8.03 5.58
N PRO A 51 11.71 -8.94 5.95
CA PRO A 51 11.65 -9.60 7.26
C PRO A 51 11.87 -8.60 8.41
N ALA A 52 11.08 -8.73 9.48
CA ALA A 52 11.10 -7.83 10.65
C ALA A 52 12.52 -7.54 11.19
N LYS A 53 13.38 -8.57 11.29
CA LYS A 53 14.77 -8.43 11.76
C LYS A 53 15.62 -7.37 11.02
N HIS A 54 15.27 -7.06 9.76
CA HIS A 54 15.96 -6.05 8.96
C HIS A 54 15.31 -4.66 9.07
N LEU A 55 14.05 -4.59 9.50
CA LEU A 55 13.28 -3.35 9.60
C LEU A 55 13.26 -2.77 11.03
N GLU A 56 13.24 -3.64 12.04
CA GLU A 56 13.22 -3.30 13.46
C GLU A 56 14.29 -2.27 13.88
N PRO A 57 15.55 -2.31 13.38
CA PRO A 57 16.56 -1.29 13.72
C PRO A 57 16.21 0.14 13.29
N TYR A 58 15.20 0.29 12.42
CA TYR A 58 14.75 1.56 11.88
C TYR A 58 13.34 1.96 12.36
N ASP A 59 12.76 1.21 13.31
CA ASP A 59 11.38 1.39 13.77
C ASP A 59 10.34 1.29 12.62
N ILE A 60 10.63 0.43 11.65
CA ILE A 60 9.77 0.17 10.48
C ILE A 60 9.16 -1.23 10.60
N GLU A 61 7.90 -1.36 10.22
CA GLU A 61 7.24 -2.66 10.04
C GLU A 61 6.82 -2.90 8.59
N ALA A 62 6.64 -4.17 8.21
CA ALA A 62 6.04 -4.55 6.94
C ALA A 62 4.62 -5.09 7.19
N VAL A 63 3.64 -4.52 6.49
CA VAL A 63 2.22 -4.90 6.64
C VAL A 63 1.66 -5.27 5.27
N HIS A 64 0.95 -6.40 5.17
CA HIS A 64 0.31 -6.79 3.92
C HIS A 64 -0.76 -5.75 3.53
N PRO A 65 -0.90 -5.34 2.25
CA PRO A 65 -1.85 -4.31 1.84
C PRO A 65 -3.29 -4.55 2.31
N ASP A 66 -3.76 -5.81 2.26
CA ASP A 66 -5.11 -6.16 2.70
C ASP A 66 -5.33 -5.87 4.19
N ALA A 67 -4.35 -6.21 5.03
CA ALA A 67 -4.39 -5.92 6.47
C ALA A 67 -4.22 -4.42 6.75
N PHE A 68 -3.35 -3.75 5.99
CA PHE A 68 -3.14 -2.31 6.13
C PHE A 68 -4.46 -1.53 5.89
N ILE A 69 -5.20 -1.87 4.84
CA ILE A 69 -6.48 -1.22 4.53
C ILE A 69 -7.52 -1.55 5.61
N GLU A 70 -7.58 -2.79 6.11
CA GLU A 70 -8.45 -3.17 7.23
C GLU A 70 -8.18 -2.32 8.48
N TYR A 71 -6.90 -2.08 8.82
CA TYR A 71 -6.53 -1.18 9.91
C TYR A 71 -7.00 0.26 9.64
N GLN A 72 -6.85 0.76 8.42
CA GLN A 72 -7.36 2.08 8.07
C GLN A 72 -8.89 2.16 8.13
N MET A 73 -9.61 1.10 7.79
CA MET A 73 -11.07 1.05 7.93
C MET A 73 -11.47 1.10 9.40
N THR A 74 -10.74 0.41 10.28
CA THR A 74 -10.95 0.47 11.73
C THR A 74 -10.72 1.88 12.29
N LEU A 75 -9.73 2.59 11.75
CA LEU A 75 -9.42 3.96 12.17
C LEU A 75 -10.40 5.00 11.60
N ARG A 76 -10.66 4.96 10.29
CA ARG A 76 -11.44 5.95 9.54
C ARG A 76 -12.17 5.34 8.33
N GLU A 77 -13.13 4.46 8.59
CA GLU A 77 -13.95 3.77 7.57
C GLU A 77 -14.47 4.69 6.45
N GLY A 78 -15.12 5.80 6.79
CA GLY A 78 -15.67 6.72 5.79
C GLY A 78 -14.61 7.34 4.86
N ALA A 79 -13.37 7.52 5.33
CA ALA A 79 -12.28 8.01 4.49
C ALA A 79 -11.82 6.95 3.48
N VAL A 80 -11.74 5.68 3.91
CA VAL A 80 -11.38 4.56 3.04
C VAL A 80 -12.47 4.34 1.98
N VAL A 81 -13.74 4.34 2.36
CA VAL A 81 -14.88 4.23 1.43
C VAL A 81 -14.83 5.38 0.39
N THR A 82 -14.60 6.61 0.85
CA THR A 82 -14.47 7.77 -0.06
C THR A 82 -13.28 7.62 -1.02
N ALA A 83 -12.15 7.11 -0.53
CA ALA A 83 -10.97 6.87 -1.36
C ALA A 83 -11.22 5.76 -2.40
N ALA A 84 -11.89 4.67 -2.03
CA ALA A 84 -12.26 3.59 -2.95
C ALA A 84 -13.18 4.12 -4.07
N LYS A 85 -14.18 4.93 -3.72
CA LYS A 85 -15.03 5.60 -4.70
C LYS A 85 -14.23 6.48 -5.67
N ALA A 86 -13.38 7.35 -5.11
CA ALA A 86 -12.56 8.27 -5.90
C ALA A 86 -11.63 7.51 -6.85
N GLN A 87 -11.01 6.42 -6.38
CA GLN A 87 -10.19 5.54 -7.20
C GLN A 87 -11.00 4.96 -8.36
N ARG A 88 -12.17 4.38 -8.09
CA ARG A 88 -13.05 3.84 -9.14
C ARG A 88 -13.40 4.88 -10.19
N ASP A 89 -13.78 6.08 -9.76
CA ASP A 89 -14.20 7.18 -10.64
C ASP A 89 -13.04 7.69 -11.54
N THR A 90 -11.78 7.40 -11.19
CA THR A 90 -10.62 7.67 -12.06
C THR A 90 -10.44 6.65 -13.19
N LEU A 91 -10.97 5.44 -13.03
CA LEU A 91 -10.92 4.37 -14.03
C LEU A 91 -11.96 4.65 -15.10
N LYS A 92 -11.59 5.42 -16.12
CA LYS A 92 -12.51 5.87 -17.20
C LYS A 92 -12.34 5.10 -18.51
N LYS A 93 -11.36 4.19 -18.60
CA LYS A 93 -10.96 3.51 -19.85
C LYS A 93 -10.55 2.05 -19.59
N PRO A 94 -11.52 1.12 -19.44
CA PRO A 94 -12.97 1.35 -19.40
C PRO A 94 -13.46 1.83 -18.03
N PRO A 95 -14.65 2.45 -17.94
CA PRO A 95 -15.36 2.59 -16.67
C PRO A 95 -15.68 1.22 -16.09
N ILE A 96 -15.49 1.07 -14.78
CA ILE A 96 -15.82 -0.16 -14.05
C ILE A 96 -16.90 0.10 -13.01
N SER A 97 -17.75 -0.89 -12.80
CA SER A 97 -18.77 -0.90 -11.75
C SER A 97 -18.15 -1.16 -10.37
N ALA A 98 -18.92 -0.93 -9.29
CA ALA A 98 -18.52 -1.32 -7.94
C ALA A 98 -18.22 -2.82 -7.84
N ASP A 99 -19.05 -3.68 -8.44
CA ASP A 99 -18.82 -5.13 -8.44
C ASP A 99 -17.48 -5.50 -9.07
N GLN A 100 -17.18 -4.93 -10.24
CA GLN A 100 -15.91 -5.18 -10.93
C GLN A 100 -14.70 -4.67 -10.14
N LEU A 101 -14.85 -3.56 -9.41
CA LEU A 101 -13.80 -3.08 -8.50
C LEU A 101 -13.54 -4.10 -7.40
N LEU A 102 -14.61 -4.56 -6.72
CA LEU A 102 -14.50 -5.52 -5.62
C LEU A 102 -13.90 -6.86 -6.09
N GLU A 103 -14.35 -7.37 -7.24
CA GLU A 103 -13.78 -8.56 -7.88
C GLU A 103 -12.29 -8.38 -8.20
N THR A 104 -11.90 -7.21 -8.70
CA THR A 104 -10.50 -6.89 -9.00
C THR A 104 -9.66 -6.85 -7.73
N LEU A 105 -10.13 -6.19 -6.67
CA LEU A 105 -9.43 -6.13 -5.39
C LEU A 105 -9.20 -7.54 -4.82
N ALA A 106 -10.24 -8.37 -4.78
CA ALA A 106 -10.13 -9.75 -4.31
C ALA A 106 -9.16 -10.57 -5.17
N ALA A 107 -9.22 -10.45 -6.50
CA ALA A 107 -8.32 -11.15 -7.41
C ALA A 107 -6.85 -10.70 -7.30
N GLN A 108 -6.59 -9.48 -6.82
CA GLN A 108 -5.25 -8.96 -6.52
C GLN A 108 -4.77 -9.32 -5.11
N GLY A 109 -5.52 -10.14 -4.35
CA GLY A 109 -5.15 -10.56 -3.00
C GLY A 109 -5.63 -9.61 -1.89
N LEU A 110 -6.58 -8.72 -2.18
CA LEU A 110 -7.22 -7.83 -1.21
C LEU A 110 -8.62 -8.33 -0.84
N VAL A 111 -8.69 -9.58 -0.39
CA VAL A 111 -9.96 -10.30 -0.18
C VAL A 111 -10.74 -9.69 0.98
N VAL A 112 -10.07 -9.43 2.11
CA VAL A 112 -10.72 -8.84 3.29
C VAL A 112 -11.19 -7.43 2.98
N THR A 113 -10.37 -6.64 2.29
CA THR A 113 -10.73 -5.30 1.84
C THR A 113 -11.97 -5.32 0.94
N ALA A 114 -12.03 -6.25 -0.02
CA ALA A 114 -13.17 -6.39 -0.92
C ALA A 114 -14.45 -6.76 -0.14
N GLU A 115 -14.37 -7.71 0.79
CA GLU A 115 -15.51 -8.09 1.63
C GLU A 115 -16.02 -6.91 2.47
N ARG A 116 -15.11 -6.16 3.11
CA ARG A 116 -15.46 -5.00 3.93
C ARG A 116 -16.05 -3.86 3.10
N LEU A 117 -15.52 -3.59 1.91
CA LEU A 117 -16.04 -2.55 1.02
C LEU A 117 -17.38 -2.95 0.37
N ALA A 118 -17.69 -4.24 0.26
CA ALA A 118 -18.98 -4.69 -0.27
C ALA A 118 -20.17 -4.22 0.58
N GLU A 119 -19.98 -4.03 1.90
CA GLU A 119 -20.98 -3.42 2.79
C GLU A 119 -21.36 -1.98 2.38
N PHE A 120 -20.48 -1.31 1.62
CA PHE A 120 -20.63 0.06 1.15
C PHE A 120 -20.74 0.16 -0.38
N LYS A 121 -21.11 -0.93 -1.06
CA LYS A 121 -21.15 -1.02 -2.52
C LYS A 121 -21.87 0.15 -3.20
N ASP A 122 -23.00 0.60 -2.64
CA ASP A 122 -23.81 1.69 -3.20
C ASP A 122 -23.15 3.08 -3.05
N LEU A 123 -22.10 3.20 -2.24
CA LEU A 123 -21.37 4.43 -1.97
C LEU A 123 -20.05 4.52 -2.74
N ILE A 124 -19.43 3.38 -3.05
CA ILE A 124 -18.16 3.29 -3.78
C ILE A 124 -18.35 3.23 -5.29
#